data_AF-A0A372QGB3-F1
#
_entry.id   AF-A0A372QGB3-F1
#
_cell.length_a   1.000
_cell.length_b   1.000
_cell.length_c   1.000
_cell.angle_alpha   90.00
_cell.angle_beta   90.00
_cell.angle_gamma   90.00
#
_symmetry.space_group_name_H-M   'P 1'
#
loop_
_entity.id
_entity.type
_entity.pdbx_description
1 polymer ?
#
loop_
_entity_poly.entity_id
_entity_poly.type
_entity_poly.pdbx_seq_one_letter_code
_entity_poly.pdbx_strand_id
1 'polypeptide(L)' 'MTGHRSGVSGKLKSLNPFISSNYCIAHRLHLAGKNASLKVEYFKEYEKILHKIYSYFSRSHKRQKMLHLMQV' A
#
# COMPACT_ATOMS: atom_id res chain seq x y z
N MET A 1 -3.84 0.19 10.41
CA MET A 1 -3.86 -0.36 11.78
C MET A 1 -2.66 -1.23 12.14
N THR A 2 -1.93 -1.78 11.17
CA THR A 2 -0.64 -2.49 11.33
C THR A 2 0.51 -1.59 10.90
N GLY A 3 0.80 -0.55 11.68
CA GLY A 3 1.91 0.36 11.41
C GLY A 3 3.27 -0.33 11.64
N HIS A 4 4.28 0.10 10.89
CA HIS A 4 5.66 -0.41 10.90
C HIS A 4 6.34 -0.41 12.29
N ARG A 5 5.90 0.45 13.22
CA ARG A 5 6.46 0.60 14.57
C ARG A 5 5.44 0.32 15.68
N SER A 6 4.72 -0.80 15.60
CA SER A 6 3.53 -1.13 16.40
C SER A 6 2.33 -0.25 16.05
N GLY A 7 1.47 -0.77 15.17
CA GLY A 7 0.20 -0.14 14.86
C GLY A 7 -0.70 0.00 16.09
N VAL A 8 -1.72 0.85 16.00
CA VAL A 8 -2.66 1.16 17.10
C VAL A 8 -3.20 -0.10 17.78
N SER A 9 -3.55 -1.13 16.99
CA SER A 9 -4.00 -2.43 17.51
C SER A 9 -2.93 -3.15 18.37
N GLY A 10 -1.66 -3.08 17.96
CA GLY A 10 -0.55 -3.65 18.74
C GLY A 10 -0.29 -2.92 20.05
N LYS A 11 -0.38 -1.59 20.05
CA LYS A 11 -0.24 -0.76 21.27
C LYS A 11 -1.39 -0.96 22.25
N LEU A 12 -2.62 -1.12 21.74
CA LEU A 12 -3.77 -1.42 22.59
C LEU A 12 -3.66 -2.81 23.21
N LYS A 13 -3.15 -3.80 22.46
CA LYS A 13 -2.87 -5.15 22.99
C LYS A 13 -1.77 -5.18 24.05
N SER A 14 -0.75 -4.32 23.95
CA SER A 14 0.28 -4.23 25.01
C SER A 14 -0.27 -3.63 26.32
N LEU A 15 -1.33 -2.82 26.25
CA LEU A 15 -2.00 -2.26 27.42
C LEU A 15 -3.04 -3.23 28.00
N ASN A 16 -3.76 -3.96 27.14
CA ASN A 16 -4.70 -4.99 27.57
C ASN A 16 -4.73 -6.13 26.53
N PRO A 17 -4.19 -7.33 26.87
CA PRO A 17 -4.11 -8.45 25.94
C PRO A 17 -5.48 -9.03 25.55
N PHE A 18 -6.54 -8.73 26.31
CA PHE A 18 -7.90 -9.21 26.04
C PHE A 18 -8.66 -8.37 25.00
N ILE A 19 -8.09 -7.26 24.51
CA ILE A 19 -8.73 -6.43 23.48
C ILE A 19 -8.68 -7.16 22.12
N SER A 20 -9.87 -7.48 21.60
CA SER A 20 -10.04 -8.01 20.26
C SER A 20 -9.98 -6.88 19.22
N SER A 21 -9.13 -7.01 18.22
CA SER A 21 -9.08 -6.08 17.08
C SER A 21 -9.93 -6.63 15.94
N ASN A 22 -11.10 -6.04 15.73
CA ASN A 22 -11.95 -6.36 14.58
C ASN A 22 -11.62 -5.42 13.41
N TYR A 23 -11.48 -5.98 12.20
CA TYR A 23 -11.17 -5.23 11.00
C TYR A 23 -12.38 -5.19 10.08
N CYS A 24 -12.65 -4.01 9.50
CA CYS A 24 -13.67 -3.88 8.47
C CYS A 24 -13.37 -4.83 7.29
N ILE A 25 -14.42 -5.21 6.55
CA ILE A 25 -14.30 -6.19 5.47
C ILE A 25 -13.34 -5.71 4.36
N ALA A 26 -13.34 -4.41 4.07
CA ALA A 26 -12.41 -3.80 3.12
C ALA A 26 -10.94 -3.96 3.55
N HIS A 27 -10.65 -3.80 4.84
CA HIS A 27 -9.29 -4.00 5.36
C HIS A 27 -8.86 -5.46 5.30
N ARG A 28 -9.77 -6.39 5.62
CA ARG A 28 -9.52 -7.84 5.50
C ARG A 28 -9.21 -8.23 4.05
N LEU A 29 -9.99 -7.73 3.10
CA LEU A 29 -9.75 -7.95 1.66
C LEU A 29 -8.39 -7.40 1.23
N HIS A 30 -8.07 -6.17 1.61
CA HIS A 30 -6.77 -5.57 1.31
C HIS A 30 -5.60 -6.40 1.88
N LEU A 31 -5.72 -6.87 3.13
CA LEU A 31 -4.68 -7.68 3.76
C LEU A 31 -4.52 -9.04 3.04
N ALA A 32 -5.63 -9.68 2.66
CA ALA A 32 -5.59 -10.92 1.88
C ALA A 32 -4.89 -10.71 0.53
N GLY A 33 -5.24 -9.65 -0.22
CA GLY A 33 -4.60 -9.31 -1.48
C GLY A 33 -3.11 -9.00 -1.33
N LYS A 34 -2.74 -8.21 -0.32
CA LYS A 34 -1.33 -7.90 -0.02
C LYS A 34 -0.52 -9.15 0.34
N ASN A 35 -1.09 -10.06 1.13
CA ASN A 35 -0.39 -11.30 1.48
C ASN A 35 -0.28 -12.26 0.30
N ALA A 36 -1.29 -12.29 -0.58
CA ALA A 36 -1.24 -13.06 -1.82
C ALA A 36 -0.19 -12.51 -2.79
N SER A 37 -0.08 -11.18 -2.92
CA SER A 37 0.90 -10.57 -3.84
C SER A 37 2.35 -10.85 -3.42
N LEU A 38 2.64 -11.00 -2.12
CA LEU A 38 3.97 -11.38 -1.64
C LEU A 38 4.42 -12.77 -2.08
N LYS A 39 3.49 -13.67 -2.44
CA LYS A 39 3.81 -15.03 -2.90
C LYS A 39 4.19 -15.09 -4.38
N VAL A 40 3.93 -14.03 -5.13
CA VAL A 40 4.17 -13.98 -6.57
C VAL A 40 5.26 -12.94 -6.83
N GLU A 41 6.48 -13.42 -7.07
CA GLU A 41 7.67 -12.57 -7.18
C GLU A 41 7.57 -11.51 -8.30
N TYR A 42 6.91 -11.85 -9.40
CA TYR A 42 6.63 -10.94 -10.52
C TYR A 42 5.98 -9.61 -10.06
N PHE A 43 5.05 -9.65 -9.12
CA PHE A 43 4.36 -8.44 -8.67
C PHE A 43 5.30 -7.45 -7.98
N LYS A 44 6.40 -7.92 -7.38
CA LYS A 44 7.41 -7.06 -6.76
C LYS A 44 8.16 -6.24 -7.79
N GLU A 45 8.46 -6.81 -8.95
CA GLU A 45 9.11 -6.10 -10.04
C GLU A 45 8.15 -5.15 -10.74
N TYR A 46 6.93 -5.61 -10.98
CA TYR A 46 5.86 -4.80 -11.55
C TYR A 46 5.58 -3.55 -10.71
N GLU A 47 5.44 -3.69 -9.38
CA GLU A 47 5.25 -2.57 -8.45
C GLU A 47 6.41 -1.57 -8.51
N LYS A 48 7.66 -2.05 -8.56
CA LYS A 48 8.84 -1.16 -8.70
C LYS A 48 8.79 -0.35 -9.99
N ILE A 49 8.41 -0.97 -11.11
CA ILE A 49 8.32 -0.28 -12.40
C ILE A 49 7.24 0.80 -12.33
N LEU A 50 6.05 0.46 -11.83
CA LEU A 50 4.96 1.42 -11.64
C LEU A 50 5.39 2.60 -10.76
N HIS A 51 6.05 2.33 -9.63
CA HIS A 51 6.56 3.38 -8.75
C HIS A 51 7.58 4.29 -9.42
N LYS A 52 8.47 3.75 -10.27
CA LYS A 52 9.44 4.55 -11.04
C LYS A 52 8.74 5.45 -12.05
N ILE A 53 7.80 4.91 -12.81
CA ILE A 53 7.01 5.67 -13.79
C ILE A 53 6.24 6.78 -13.09
N TYR A 54 5.49 6.44 -12.04
CA TYR A 54 4.74 7.42 -11.26
C TYR A 54 5.66 8.50 -10.67
N SER A 55 6.80 8.13 -10.09
CA SER A 55 7.77 9.06 -9.52
C SER A 55 8.38 9.98 -10.58
N TYR A 56 8.61 9.47 -11.79
CA TYR A 56 9.13 10.27 -12.89
C TYR A 56 8.18 11.39 -13.29
N PHE A 57 6.89 11.08 -13.43
CA PHE A 57 5.89 12.07 -13.83
C PHE A 57 5.48 12.99 -12.67
N SER A 58 5.24 12.46 -11.47
CA SER A 58 4.75 13.24 -10.32
C SER A 58 5.71 14.33 -9.83
N ARG A 59 7.02 14.18 -10.07
CA ARG A 59 8.04 15.15 -9.65
C ARG A 59 8.15 16.40 -10.51
N SER A 60 7.36 16.54 -11.58
CA SER A 60 7.43 17.72 -12.45
C SER A 60 6.09 18.01 -13.11
N HIS A 61 5.60 19.22 -12.90
CA HIS A 61 4.37 19.70 -13.51
C HIS A 61 4.43 19.67 -15.04
N LYS A 62 5.58 20.00 -15.65
CA LYS A 62 5.79 19.91 -17.11
C LYS A 62 5.64 18.47 -17.62
N ARG A 63 6.20 17.48 -16.89
CA ARG A 63 6.08 16.06 -17.24
C ARG A 63 4.66 15.54 -17.06
N GLN A 64 3.95 15.96 -16.01
CA GLN A 64 2.53 15.65 -15.85
C GLN A 64 1.67 16.20 -17.00
N LYS A 65 1.92 17.45 -17.42
CA LYS A 65 1.21 18.05 -18.55
C LYS A 65 1.45 17.28 -19.85
N MET A 66 2.70 16.85 -20.09
CA MET A 66 3.04 16.01 -21.23
C MET A 66 2.33 14.65 -21.18
N LEU A 67 2.28 14.01 -20.00
CA LEU A 67 1.55 12.75 -19.82
C LEU A 67 0.06 12.91 -20.14
N HIS A 68 -0.57 14.00 -19.70
CA HIS A 68 -1.97 14.27 -20.00
C HIS A 68 -2.23 14.44 -21.50
N LEU A 69 -1.29 15.09 -22.22
CA LEU A 69 -1.37 15.23 -23.68
C LEU A 69 -1.20 13.90 -24.43
N MET A 70 -0.45 12.94 -23.88
CA MET A 70 -0.25 11.60 -24.47
C MET A 70 -1.44 10.66 -24.25
N GLN A 71 -2.37 11.00 -23.37
CA GLN A 71 -3.55 10.18 -23.03
C GLN A 71 -4.80 10.55 -23.84
N VAL A 72 -4.68 11.55 -24.71
CA VAL A 72 -5.69 12.01 -25.68
C VAL A 72 -5.39 11.37 -27.03
#